data_AF-A0A9D1SDS2-F1
#
_entry.id   AF-A0A9D1SDS2-F1
#
_cell.length_a   1.000
_cell.length_b   1.000
_cell.length_c   1.000
_cell.angle_alpha   90.00
_cell.angle_beta   90.00
_cell.angle_gamma   90.00
#
_symmetry.space_group_name_H-M   'P 1'
#
loop_
_entity.id
_entity.type
_entity.pdbx_description
1 polymer ?
#
loop_
_entity_poly.entity_id
_entity_poly.type
_entity_poly.pdbx_seq_one_letter_code
_entity_poly.pdbx_strand_id
1 'polypeptide(L)'
;YQTDTEFKTEKAVMISKEAGFIDIHVFDDAKSRKAAKNNKAYWEKLAKEGLSEKNERVAQIKGFSASKMEGLPVSKAGESFIWQNDKADNRIVNAKGEFLRSCRLVPQGLAYIGQNGRIVCKGGNFYAPEQSDLEAIPQLAASQNQFSAELELLPYEAKQSGPARILTFSNGASLRDFTIGQEGDHLVMRLRTTVVGNNGVSNIHPEAVLGKIEANRPYHLIVSFQPGTLVWRLNGKLGQADWPGDLTNWENMYLQVGDERDADRKWLGEVRNIRLYAYALSAKEQKKRYAQAQKRLNELIPEKPVRVKARLVEESVPPTIEQLNEQGYKRCLTTRHFRITEVLEGKTLPSQDIVVKEWCILDLIPLNRREVGKEYELSLYDARDHKELDNEYTVEGLSQFDLPVYYSTELSPVR
;
A
#
# COMPACT_ATOMS: atom_id res chain seq x y z
N TYR A 1 31.05 -27.60 8.06
CA TYR A 1 30.81 -28.97 7.58
C TYR A 1 29.35 -29.29 7.91
N GLN A 2 28.43 -29.16 6.93
CA GLN A 2 27.91 -30.26 6.08
C GLN A 2 27.35 -31.42 6.95
N THR A 3 26.16 -31.98 6.81
CA THR A 3 25.03 -31.96 5.83
C THR A 3 23.97 -32.89 6.46
N ASP A 4 22.68 -32.53 6.48
CA ASP A 4 21.60 -33.17 5.69
C ASP A 4 21.32 -34.65 6.07
N THR A 5 20.14 -35.08 6.53
CA THR A 5 18.91 -35.23 5.73
C THR A 5 17.78 -35.89 6.56
N GLU A 6 16.53 -35.65 6.14
CA GLU A 6 15.27 -36.38 6.42
C GLU A 6 14.45 -36.05 7.68
N PHE A 7 13.58 -35.03 7.60
CA PHE A 7 12.30 -35.07 8.29
C PHE A 7 11.26 -35.78 7.42
N LYS A 8 11.08 -37.08 7.66
CA LYS A 8 9.96 -37.86 7.15
C LYS A 8 8.69 -37.50 7.93
N THR A 9 7.65 -37.14 7.18
CA THR A 9 6.24 -36.98 7.58
C THR A 9 5.94 -35.84 8.57
N GLU A 10 5.76 -34.63 8.03
CA GLU A 10 4.89 -33.64 8.66
C GLU A 10 3.46 -34.20 8.73
N LYS A 11 3.06 -34.72 9.89
CA LYS A 11 1.65 -34.89 10.24
C LYS A 11 1.03 -33.51 10.29
N ALA A 12 0.21 -33.19 9.29
CA ALA A 12 -0.67 -32.03 9.28
C ALA A 12 -1.47 -31.97 10.58
N VAL A 13 -1.17 -30.98 11.43
CA VAL A 13 -2.05 -30.64 12.55
C VAL A 13 -3.31 -30.06 11.93
N MET A 14 -4.43 -30.74 12.13
CA MET A 14 -5.75 -30.33 11.63
C MET A 14 -6.24 -29.15 12.48
N ILE A 15 -6.06 -27.93 11.98
CA ILE A 15 -6.46 -26.69 12.66
C ILE A 15 -7.91 -26.37 12.23
N SER A 16 -8.87 -26.98 12.93
CA SER A 16 -10.33 -26.84 12.75
C SER A 16 -10.96 -27.46 11.48
N LYS A 17 -12.21 -27.95 11.61
CA LYS A 17 -13.00 -28.58 10.53
C LYS A 17 -13.66 -27.58 9.58
N GLU A 18 -13.49 -26.28 9.79
CA GLU A 18 -14.32 -25.22 9.16
C GLU A 18 -13.54 -24.21 8.32
N ALA A 19 -12.21 -24.14 8.44
CA ALA A 19 -11.39 -23.22 7.64
C ALA A 19 -10.95 -23.85 6.30
N GLY A 20 -11.94 -24.10 5.43
CA GLY A 20 -11.70 -24.46 4.03
C GLY A 20 -11.26 -23.25 3.21
N PHE A 21 -9.96 -22.96 3.18
CA PHE A 21 -9.40 -22.11 2.12
C PHE A 21 -9.35 -22.92 0.84
N ILE A 22 -10.19 -22.54 -0.10
CA ILE A 22 -10.26 -23.15 -1.42
C ILE A 22 -9.30 -22.37 -2.32
N ASP A 23 -8.23 -23.04 -2.80
CA ASP A 23 -7.48 -22.60 -3.99
C ASP A 23 -8.51 -22.44 -5.13
N ILE A 24 -8.64 -21.25 -5.70
CA ILE A 24 -9.59 -20.98 -6.79
C ILE A 24 -8.97 -21.46 -8.10
N HIS A 25 -9.34 -22.68 -8.49
CA HIS A 25 -9.67 -22.97 -9.88
C HIS A 25 -10.99 -23.73 -9.94
N VAL A 26 -11.73 -23.43 -11.00
CA VAL A 26 -13.16 -23.64 -11.18
C VAL A 26 -13.51 -25.11 -11.53
N PHE A 27 -14.49 -25.66 -10.77
CA PHE A 27 -15.45 -26.78 -10.99
C PHE A 27 -15.19 -28.27 -10.65
N ASP A 28 -16.21 -28.79 -9.92
CA ASP A 28 -16.91 -30.09 -9.91
C ASP A 28 -16.28 -31.34 -9.26
N ASP A 29 -16.35 -31.43 -7.92
CA ASP A 29 -16.07 -32.67 -7.18
C ASP A 29 -17.25 -33.20 -6.33
N ALA A 30 -17.17 -34.49 -5.99
CA ALA A 30 -18.21 -35.23 -5.27
C ALA A 30 -18.46 -34.73 -3.83
N LYS A 31 -17.50 -34.04 -3.20
CA LYS A 31 -17.67 -33.46 -1.87
C LYS A 31 -18.46 -32.16 -1.96
N SER A 32 -18.28 -31.36 -3.01
CA SER A 32 -19.13 -30.20 -3.33
C SER A 32 -20.59 -30.60 -3.60
N ARG A 33 -20.82 -31.73 -4.27
CA ARG A 33 -22.16 -32.33 -4.44
C ARG A 33 -22.76 -32.81 -3.11
N LYS A 34 -21.94 -33.35 -2.20
CA LYS A 34 -22.38 -33.79 -0.87
C LYS A 34 -22.74 -32.62 0.04
N ALA A 35 -21.97 -31.52 -0.01
CA ALA A 35 -22.27 -30.28 0.68
C ALA A 35 -23.57 -29.63 0.16
N ALA A 36 -23.79 -29.62 -1.16
CA ALA A 36 -25.05 -29.17 -1.76
C ALA A 36 -26.25 -30.05 -1.33
N LYS A 37 -26.07 -31.37 -1.22
CA LYS A 37 -27.11 -32.30 -0.76
C LYS A 37 -27.43 -32.14 0.73
N ASN A 38 -26.41 -31.88 1.56
CA ASN A 38 -26.59 -31.61 2.99
C ASN A 38 -27.24 -30.25 3.24
N ASN A 39 -26.89 -29.23 2.44
CA ASN A 39 -27.60 -27.94 2.44
C ASN A 39 -29.07 -28.12 2.03
N LYS A 40 -29.36 -28.94 1.01
CA LYS A 40 -30.74 -29.26 0.62
C LYS A 40 -31.54 -29.91 1.77
N ALA A 41 -30.96 -30.88 2.47
CA ALA A 41 -31.61 -31.53 3.62
C ALA A 41 -31.82 -30.58 4.81
N TYR A 42 -30.89 -29.65 5.03
CA TYR A 42 -30.99 -28.58 6.01
C TYR A 42 -32.13 -27.61 5.66
N TRP A 43 -32.27 -27.22 4.39
CA TRP A 43 -33.36 -26.36 3.90
C TRP A 43 -34.72 -27.07 3.88
N GLU A 44 -34.78 -28.37 3.59
CA GLU A 44 -36.01 -29.18 3.69
C GLU A 44 -36.49 -29.35 5.14
N LYS A 45 -35.56 -29.38 6.10
CA LYS A 45 -35.85 -29.37 7.54
C LYS A 45 -36.40 -28.01 7.98
N LEU A 46 -35.78 -26.92 7.54
CA LEU A 46 -36.25 -25.54 7.76
C LEU A 46 -37.62 -25.27 7.10
N ALA A 47 -37.91 -25.88 5.94
CA ALA A 47 -39.21 -25.80 5.29
C ALA A 47 -40.33 -26.53 6.04
N LYS A 48 -40.00 -27.57 6.83
CA LYS A 48 -40.95 -28.25 7.73
C LYS A 48 -41.18 -27.51 9.04
N GLU A 49 -40.18 -26.78 9.52
CA GLU A 49 -40.20 -26.11 10.82
C GLU A 49 -40.78 -24.68 10.77
N GLY A 50 -41.08 -24.17 9.57
CA GLY A 50 -41.89 -22.96 9.36
C GLY A 50 -41.18 -21.67 9.79
N LEU A 51 -40.54 -20.99 8.83
CA LEU A 51 -40.05 -19.63 9.01
C LEU A 51 -40.97 -18.64 8.29
N SER A 52 -41.39 -17.59 9.02
CA SER A 52 -42.30 -16.56 8.54
C SER A 52 -41.74 -15.87 7.30
N GLU A 53 -42.53 -15.89 6.24
CA GLU A 53 -42.26 -15.27 4.94
C GLU A 53 -42.12 -13.75 5.05
N LYS A 54 -40.89 -13.27 4.83
CA LYS A 54 -40.57 -12.20 3.87
C LYS A 54 -39.07 -11.94 3.93
N ASN A 55 -38.34 -12.48 2.96
CA ASN A 55 -37.09 -11.88 2.51
C ASN A 55 -36.82 -12.34 1.08
N GLU A 56 -37.02 -11.42 0.15
CA GLU A 56 -36.62 -11.44 -1.25
C GLU A 56 -35.08 -11.48 -1.42
N ARG A 57 -34.39 -12.44 -0.78
CA ARG A 57 -32.92 -12.59 -0.87
C ARG A 57 -32.46 -13.66 -1.85
N VAL A 58 -33.38 -14.19 -2.64
CA VAL A 58 -33.06 -14.85 -3.92
C VAL A 58 -33.86 -14.15 -5.01
N ALA A 59 -33.69 -12.83 -5.13
CA ALA A 59 -33.86 -12.23 -6.44
C ALA A 59 -32.81 -12.88 -7.34
N GLN A 60 -33.28 -13.59 -8.36
CA GLN A 60 -32.48 -14.11 -9.46
C GLN A 60 -31.35 -13.13 -9.79
N ILE A 61 -30.08 -13.56 -9.66
CA ILE A 61 -29.00 -12.88 -10.37
C ILE A 61 -29.28 -13.11 -11.86
N LYS A 62 -30.09 -12.22 -12.44
CA LYS A 62 -30.19 -12.06 -13.89
C LYS A 62 -28.87 -11.42 -14.35
N GLY A 63 -28.03 -12.24 -14.98
CA GLY A 63 -27.18 -11.79 -16.09
C GLY A 63 -25.75 -11.32 -15.79
N PHE A 64 -24.83 -12.25 -15.62
CA PHE A 64 -23.47 -12.10 -16.15
C PHE A 64 -23.14 -13.33 -16.98
N SER A 65 -23.21 -13.22 -18.31
CA SER A 65 -22.70 -14.27 -19.21
C SER A 65 -21.19 -14.41 -19.06
N ALA A 66 -20.63 -15.58 -19.38
CA ALA A 66 -19.17 -15.76 -19.46
C ALA A 66 -18.49 -14.69 -20.36
N SER A 67 -19.18 -14.25 -21.41
CA SER A 67 -18.74 -13.15 -22.27
C SER A 67 -18.68 -11.78 -21.58
N LYS A 68 -19.51 -11.54 -20.55
CA LYS A 68 -19.48 -10.30 -19.76
C LYS A 68 -18.37 -10.35 -18.70
N MET A 69 -18.07 -11.53 -18.15
CA MET A 69 -16.91 -11.75 -17.27
C MET A 69 -15.58 -11.53 -17.99
N GLU A 70 -15.47 -11.90 -19.28
CA GLU A 70 -14.28 -11.63 -20.09
C GLU A 70 -13.95 -10.13 -20.22
N GLY A 71 -14.97 -9.26 -20.12
CA GLY A 71 -14.83 -7.82 -20.22
C GLY A 71 -14.59 -7.09 -18.89
N LEU A 72 -14.66 -7.78 -17.74
CA LEU A 72 -14.48 -7.13 -16.44
C LEU A 72 -12.99 -7.06 -16.04
N PRO A 73 -12.58 -6.01 -15.29
CA PRO A 73 -11.20 -5.85 -14.85
C PRO A 73 -10.69 -6.87 -13.81
N VAL A 74 -10.16 -8.02 -14.23
CA VAL A 74 -9.57 -9.03 -13.36
C VAL A 74 -8.55 -9.90 -14.09
N SER A 75 -7.27 -9.97 -13.73
CA SER A 75 -6.29 -10.77 -14.49
C SER A 75 -6.61 -12.30 -14.49
N LYS A 76 -5.88 -13.12 -15.27
CA LYS A 76 -5.95 -14.60 -15.11
C LYS A 76 -5.50 -15.09 -13.73
N ALA A 77 -4.62 -14.34 -13.08
CA ALA A 77 -4.24 -14.53 -11.68
C ALA A 77 -5.14 -13.71 -10.72
N GLY A 78 -6.21 -13.12 -11.26
CA GLY A 78 -7.32 -12.45 -10.59
C GLY A 78 -7.03 -11.11 -9.88
N GLU A 79 -5.92 -10.46 -10.21
CA GLU A 79 -5.70 -9.06 -9.84
C GLU A 79 -6.65 -8.13 -10.60
N SER A 80 -7.43 -7.31 -9.90
CA SER A 80 -8.21 -6.22 -10.52
C SER A 80 -7.41 -4.92 -10.62
N PHE A 81 -6.40 -4.75 -9.76
CA PHE A 81 -5.56 -3.58 -9.68
C PHE A 81 -4.11 -3.95 -9.42
N ILE A 82 -3.18 -3.36 -10.17
CA ILE A 82 -1.74 -3.56 -10.00
C ILE A 82 -1.02 -2.21 -10.04
N TRP A 83 -0.36 -1.85 -8.93
CA TRP A 83 0.61 -0.76 -8.85
C TRP A 83 1.93 -1.27 -8.27
N GLN A 84 2.98 -1.34 -9.07
CA GLN A 84 4.27 -1.90 -8.64
C GLN A 84 5.20 -0.83 -8.10
N ASN A 85 5.45 0.19 -8.91
CA ASN A 85 6.24 1.40 -8.63
C ASN A 85 5.93 2.44 -9.73
N ASP A 86 6.39 3.67 -9.58
CA ASP A 86 6.09 4.76 -10.53
C ASP A 86 6.62 4.55 -11.96
N LYS A 87 7.67 3.72 -12.13
CA LYS A 87 8.26 3.41 -13.45
C LYS A 87 7.64 2.18 -14.11
N ALA A 88 6.78 1.45 -13.41
CA ALA A 88 6.19 0.21 -13.90
C ALA A 88 4.93 0.45 -14.74
N ASP A 89 4.55 -0.57 -15.51
CA ASP A 89 3.26 -0.62 -16.20
C ASP A 89 2.14 -0.91 -15.18
N ASN A 90 1.76 0.14 -14.45
CA ASN A 90 0.70 0.13 -13.45
C ASN A 90 -0.66 0.12 -14.16
N ARG A 91 -1.46 -0.90 -13.88
CA ARG A 91 -2.58 -1.24 -14.76
C ARG A 91 -3.76 -1.86 -14.06
N ILE A 92 -4.88 -1.65 -14.72
CA ILE A 92 -6.12 -2.36 -14.56
C ILE A 92 -6.23 -3.27 -15.80
N VAL A 93 -6.46 -4.57 -15.58
CA VAL A 93 -6.42 -5.60 -16.62
C VAL A 93 -7.71 -6.40 -16.65
N ASN A 94 -8.07 -6.99 -17.79
CA ASN A 94 -9.28 -7.83 -17.90
C ASN A 94 -9.03 -9.29 -17.51
N ALA A 95 -10.10 -10.11 -17.55
CA ALA A 95 -10.11 -11.58 -17.31
C ALA A 95 -8.94 -12.35 -17.94
N LYS A 96 -8.47 -11.89 -19.10
CA LYS A 96 -7.42 -12.53 -19.89
C LYS A 96 -6.02 -12.05 -19.52
N GLY A 97 -5.91 -11.06 -18.62
CA GLY A 97 -4.68 -10.35 -18.26
C GLY A 97 -4.31 -9.26 -19.26
N GLU A 98 -5.21 -8.90 -20.17
CA GLU A 98 -4.98 -7.87 -21.18
C GLU A 98 -5.14 -6.49 -20.54
N PHE A 99 -4.31 -5.54 -20.99
CA PHE A 99 -4.36 -4.16 -20.53
C PHE A 99 -5.71 -3.52 -20.87
N LEU A 100 -6.37 -2.94 -19.87
CA LEU A 100 -7.57 -2.13 -20.08
C LEU A 100 -7.26 -0.64 -19.93
N ARG A 101 -6.61 -0.27 -18.82
CA ARG A 101 -6.35 1.12 -18.43
C ARG A 101 -5.06 1.21 -17.62
N SER A 102 -4.37 2.33 -17.73
CA SER A 102 -3.27 2.67 -16.81
C SER A 102 -3.85 3.13 -15.47
N CYS A 103 -3.29 2.67 -14.36
CA CYS A 103 -3.58 3.29 -13.07
C CYS A 103 -2.46 4.24 -12.70
N ARG A 104 -2.82 5.48 -12.39
CA ARG A 104 -1.90 6.47 -11.83
C ARG A 104 -2.26 6.74 -10.38
N LEU A 105 -1.23 6.80 -9.55
CA LEU A 105 -1.31 7.34 -8.21
C LEU A 105 -0.52 8.65 -8.22
N VAL A 106 -1.19 9.75 -7.90
CA VAL A 106 -0.62 11.09 -7.96
C VAL A 106 -0.29 11.57 -6.54
N PRO A 107 0.94 12.05 -6.29
CA PRO A 107 1.32 12.57 -4.98
C PRO A 107 0.67 13.92 -4.66
N GLN A 108 0.37 14.13 -3.38
CA GLN A 108 -0.13 15.37 -2.79
C GLN A 108 0.51 15.63 -1.42
N GLY A 109 0.69 16.89 -1.04
CA GLY A 109 1.33 17.30 0.21
C GLY A 109 2.79 16.86 0.28
N LEU A 110 3.23 16.41 1.46
CA LEU A 110 4.62 15.96 1.68
C LEU A 110 4.85 14.50 1.24
N ALA A 111 4.30 14.12 0.09
CA ALA A 111 4.48 12.82 -0.53
C ALA A 111 5.17 12.94 -1.89
N TYR A 112 6.07 12.00 -2.18
CA TYR A 112 6.89 12.01 -3.38
C TYR A 112 7.28 10.58 -3.77
N ILE A 113 7.83 10.43 -4.97
CA ILE A 113 8.39 9.15 -5.43
C ILE A 113 9.84 9.09 -4.96
N GLY A 114 10.17 8.06 -4.19
CA GLY A 114 11.52 7.81 -3.69
C GLY A 114 12.26 6.75 -4.50
N GLN A 115 13.38 6.30 -3.93
CA GLN A 115 14.29 5.33 -4.54
C GLN A 115 13.55 4.11 -5.09
N ASN A 116 13.92 3.68 -6.30
CA ASN A 116 13.27 2.55 -7.00
C ASN A 116 11.76 2.74 -7.27
N GLY A 117 11.28 3.99 -7.33
CA GLY A 117 9.91 4.32 -7.73
C GLY A 117 8.87 4.06 -6.64
N ARG A 118 9.28 3.95 -5.37
CA ARG A 118 8.38 3.68 -4.24
C ARG A 118 7.61 4.93 -3.84
N ILE A 119 6.37 4.77 -3.37
CA ILE A 119 5.62 5.85 -2.73
C ILE A 119 6.29 6.17 -1.40
N VAL A 120 6.60 7.44 -1.16
CA VAL A 120 7.08 7.95 0.12
C VAL A 120 6.06 8.92 0.69
N CYS A 121 5.59 8.64 1.90
CA CYS A 121 4.63 9.47 2.64
C CYS A 121 5.32 10.04 3.88
N LYS A 122 5.55 11.36 3.90
CA LYS A 122 6.14 12.10 5.05
C LYS A 122 5.21 13.22 5.54
N GLY A 123 3.90 13.00 5.44
CA GLY A 123 2.86 13.99 5.75
C GLY A 123 2.05 14.43 4.52
N GLY A 124 1.95 13.56 3.53
CA GLY A 124 1.13 13.69 2.34
C GLY A 124 0.63 12.32 1.89
N ASN A 125 -0.07 12.26 0.77
CA ASN A 125 -0.65 11.03 0.25
C ASN A 125 -0.42 10.87 -1.26
N PHE A 126 -0.77 9.68 -1.74
CA PHE A 126 -1.01 9.44 -3.14
C PHE A 126 -2.48 9.10 -3.34
N TYR A 127 -3.08 9.59 -4.42
CA TYR A 127 -4.48 9.29 -4.76
C TYR A 127 -4.65 8.95 -6.24
N ALA A 128 -5.67 8.17 -6.55
CA ALA A 128 -6.08 7.91 -7.93
C ALA A 128 -7.02 9.04 -8.42
N PRO A 129 -6.66 9.81 -9.46
CA PRO A 129 -7.49 10.93 -9.91
C PRO A 129 -8.77 10.49 -10.64
N GLU A 130 -8.73 9.35 -11.34
CA GLU A 130 -9.81 8.88 -12.21
C GLU A 130 -10.65 7.80 -11.49
N GLN A 131 -11.79 8.22 -10.91
CA GLN A 131 -12.65 7.34 -10.11
C GLN A 131 -13.43 6.31 -10.96
N SER A 132 -13.72 6.64 -12.22
CA SER A 132 -14.39 5.72 -13.15
C SER A 132 -13.59 4.44 -13.37
N ASP A 133 -12.27 4.52 -13.22
CA ASP A 133 -11.36 3.42 -13.51
C ASP A 133 -11.34 2.41 -12.36
N LEU A 134 -11.65 2.88 -11.15
CA LEU A 134 -11.63 2.08 -9.93
C LEU A 134 -12.98 1.44 -9.61
N GLU A 135 -14.07 1.82 -10.28
CA GLU A 135 -15.43 1.32 -10.01
C GLU A 135 -15.53 -0.21 -10.13
N ALA A 136 -14.72 -0.80 -11.01
CA ALA A 136 -14.67 -2.24 -11.18
C ALA A 136 -14.20 -2.99 -9.92
N ILE A 137 -13.36 -2.37 -9.08
CA ILE A 137 -12.82 -3.01 -7.87
C ILE A 137 -13.95 -3.37 -6.91
N PRO A 138 -14.78 -2.43 -6.42
CA PRO A 138 -15.88 -2.76 -5.53
C PRO A 138 -16.99 -3.57 -6.20
N GLN A 139 -17.30 -3.32 -7.47
CA GLN A 139 -18.28 -4.13 -8.20
C GLN A 139 -17.88 -5.61 -8.28
N LEU A 140 -16.61 -5.88 -8.58
CA LEU A 140 -16.10 -7.24 -8.64
C LEU A 140 -16.07 -7.88 -7.25
N ALA A 141 -15.56 -7.18 -6.24
CA ALA A 141 -15.54 -7.68 -4.87
C ALA A 141 -16.94 -8.01 -4.34
N ALA A 142 -17.92 -7.15 -4.59
CA ALA A 142 -19.33 -7.37 -4.28
C ALA A 142 -19.91 -8.59 -5.03
N SER A 143 -19.60 -8.72 -6.33
CA SER A 143 -20.12 -9.82 -7.16
C SER A 143 -19.56 -11.19 -6.79
N GLN A 144 -18.26 -11.25 -6.45
CA GLN A 144 -17.58 -12.48 -6.04
C GLN A 144 -17.74 -12.74 -4.54
N ASN A 145 -18.20 -11.73 -3.81
CA ASN A 145 -18.27 -11.68 -2.36
C ASN A 145 -16.95 -12.04 -1.68
N GLN A 146 -15.85 -11.62 -2.29
CA GLN A 146 -14.49 -11.94 -1.89
C GLN A 146 -13.55 -10.80 -2.27
N PHE A 147 -12.46 -10.68 -1.53
CA PHE A 147 -11.49 -9.62 -1.75
C PHE A 147 -10.13 -10.03 -1.21
N SER A 148 -9.06 -9.56 -1.86
CA SER A 148 -7.75 -9.51 -1.20
C SER A 148 -7.02 -8.21 -1.49
N ALA A 149 -6.18 -7.78 -0.55
CA ALA A 149 -5.19 -6.73 -0.74
C ALA A 149 -3.80 -7.28 -0.41
N GLU A 150 -2.82 -6.97 -1.26
CA GLU A 150 -1.41 -7.27 -1.07
C GLU A 150 -0.60 -5.97 -1.23
N LEU A 151 0.37 -5.76 -0.35
CA LEU A 151 1.30 -4.64 -0.44
C LEU A 151 2.63 -4.94 0.26
N GLU A 152 3.68 -4.28 -0.19
CA GLU A 152 4.97 -4.19 0.50
C GLU A 152 5.10 -2.80 1.12
N LEU A 153 5.45 -2.71 2.40
CA LEU A 153 5.50 -1.44 3.14
C LEU A 153 6.70 -1.34 4.08
N LEU A 154 7.16 -0.11 4.34
CA LEU A 154 8.22 0.25 5.27
C LEU A 154 7.74 1.39 6.18
N PRO A 155 7.39 1.15 7.45
CA PRO A 155 6.99 2.22 8.36
C PRO A 155 8.22 3.06 8.76
N TYR A 156 8.10 4.38 8.83
CA TYR A 156 9.17 5.22 9.39
C TYR A 156 9.04 5.39 10.91
N GLU A 157 7.81 5.35 11.43
CA GLU A 157 7.54 5.49 12.86
C GLU A 157 7.13 4.17 13.51
N ALA A 158 7.69 3.91 14.69
CA ALA A 158 7.39 2.69 15.44
C ALA A 158 5.97 2.71 15.99
N LYS A 159 5.43 3.91 16.24
CA LYS A 159 4.07 4.12 16.72
C LYS A 159 3.43 5.29 15.99
N GLN A 160 2.22 5.10 15.49
CA GLN A 160 1.40 6.20 14.99
C GLN A 160 0.02 6.15 15.64
N SER A 161 -0.58 7.33 15.81
CA SER A 161 -1.97 7.43 16.26
C SER A 161 -2.89 7.31 15.06
N GLY A 162 -3.93 6.50 15.14
CA GLY A 162 -5.12 6.80 14.38
C GLY A 162 -6.29 5.81 14.44
N PRO A 163 -6.40 4.84 13.50
CA PRO A 163 -5.31 4.36 12.67
C PRO A 163 -4.81 5.36 11.64
N ALA A 164 -3.49 5.43 11.42
CA ALA A 164 -2.88 6.13 10.30
C ALA A 164 -3.06 5.32 9.01
N ARG A 165 -3.36 5.97 7.88
CA ARG A 165 -3.86 5.33 6.66
C ARG A 165 -2.72 4.91 5.75
N ILE A 166 -2.48 3.60 5.63
CA ILE A 166 -1.47 3.07 4.72
C ILE A 166 -2.07 2.93 3.32
N LEU A 167 -3.18 2.20 3.20
CA LEU A 167 -3.93 1.99 1.97
C LEU A 167 -5.42 2.01 2.29
N THR A 168 -6.19 2.85 1.61
CA THR A 168 -7.62 3.01 1.89
C THR A 168 -8.44 3.13 0.61
N PHE A 169 -9.64 2.55 0.62
CA PHE A 169 -10.69 2.77 -0.38
C PHE A 169 -11.90 3.36 0.35
N SER A 170 -11.98 4.69 0.38
CA SER A 170 -12.82 5.41 1.33
C SER A 170 -13.34 6.75 0.82
N ASN A 171 -14.49 7.16 1.37
CA ASN A 171 -15.08 8.48 1.23
C ASN A 171 -15.00 9.22 2.59
N GLY A 172 -13.77 9.52 3.01
CA GLY A 172 -13.47 10.23 4.26
C GLY A 172 -13.50 9.35 5.51
N ALA A 173 -13.54 10.00 6.68
CA ALA A 173 -13.25 9.38 7.98
C ALA A 173 -14.29 8.37 8.51
N SER A 174 -15.49 8.32 7.93
CA SER A 174 -16.61 7.52 8.44
C SER A 174 -17.20 6.53 7.44
N LEU A 175 -16.76 6.54 6.18
CA LEU A 175 -17.28 5.68 5.13
C LEU A 175 -16.13 5.08 4.33
N ARG A 176 -16.02 3.76 4.33
CA ARG A 176 -14.96 3.02 3.63
C ARG A 176 -15.42 1.64 3.24
N ASP A 177 -14.86 1.11 2.16
CA ASP A 177 -14.94 -0.33 1.90
C ASP A 177 -13.84 -1.06 2.68
N PHE A 178 -12.62 -0.53 2.63
CA PHE A 178 -11.55 -1.02 3.48
C PHE A 178 -10.49 0.05 3.80
N THR A 179 -9.77 -0.18 4.88
CA THR A 179 -8.53 0.53 5.22
C THR A 179 -7.56 -0.44 5.85
N ILE A 180 -6.33 -0.45 5.36
CA ILE A 180 -5.16 -0.98 6.06
C ILE A 180 -4.46 0.24 6.69
N GLY A 181 -4.22 0.17 7.99
CA GLY A 181 -3.62 1.27 8.73
C GLY A 181 -2.69 0.83 9.84
N GLN A 182 -2.07 1.80 10.49
CA GLN A 182 -1.23 1.61 11.66
C GLN A 182 -1.88 2.26 12.89
N GLU A 183 -2.14 1.45 13.93
CA GLU A 183 -2.58 1.91 15.24
C GLU A 183 -1.54 1.49 16.28
N GLY A 184 -0.87 2.47 16.89
CA GLY A 184 0.31 2.22 17.72
C GLY A 184 1.38 1.47 16.93
N ASP A 185 1.86 0.37 17.51
CA ASP A 185 2.85 -0.55 16.91
C ASP A 185 2.22 -1.69 16.10
N HIS A 186 0.93 -1.60 15.73
CA HIS A 186 0.22 -2.67 15.01
C HIS A 186 -0.31 -2.21 13.65
N LEU A 187 -0.23 -3.12 12.67
CA LEU A 187 -1.08 -3.05 11.49
C LEU A 187 -2.50 -3.48 11.87
N VAL A 188 -3.47 -2.71 11.41
CA VAL A 188 -4.90 -2.96 11.61
C VAL A 188 -5.66 -2.88 10.29
N MET A 189 -6.80 -3.55 10.21
CA MET A 189 -7.73 -3.45 9.10
C MET A 189 -9.13 -3.05 9.57
N ARG A 190 -9.72 -2.08 8.85
CA ARG A 190 -11.16 -1.88 8.80
C ARG A 190 -11.68 -2.47 7.50
N LEU A 191 -12.74 -3.26 7.58
CA LEU A 191 -13.32 -3.93 6.43
C LEU A 191 -14.83 -3.87 6.52
N ARG A 192 -15.46 -3.08 5.65
CA ARG A 192 -16.92 -2.97 5.58
C ARG A 192 -17.50 -4.26 5.05
N THR A 193 -18.55 -4.70 5.74
CA THR A 193 -19.46 -5.74 5.28
C THR A 193 -20.89 -5.30 5.61
N THR A 194 -21.88 -6.08 5.17
CA THR A 194 -23.30 -5.89 5.51
C THR A 194 -23.60 -5.98 7.01
N VAL A 195 -22.68 -6.51 7.82
CA VAL A 195 -22.85 -6.67 9.29
C VAL A 195 -21.94 -5.73 10.08
N VAL A 196 -20.69 -5.54 9.64
CA VAL A 196 -19.69 -4.78 10.39
C VAL A 196 -19.92 -3.27 10.34
N GLY A 197 -20.64 -2.77 9.34
CA GLY A 197 -21.06 -1.37 9.24
C GLY A 197 -20.22 -0.53 8.27
N ASN A 198 -20.73 0.66 7.95
CA ASN A 198 -20.24 1.51 6.86
C ASN A 198 -18.78 1.99 7.01
N ASN A 199 -18.26 2.02 8.24
CA ASN A 199 -16.88 2.42 8.51
C ASN A 199 -15.93 1.23 8.68
N GLY A 200 -16.39 0.01 8.38
CA GLY A 200 -15.62 -1.22 8.58
C GLY A 200 -15.33 -1.57 10.04
N VAL A 201 -16.10 -1.00 10.98
CA VAL A 201 -16.09 -1.28 12.43
C VAL A 201 -17.48 -1.08 13.05
N SER A 202 -17.75 -1.81 14.14
CA SER A 202 -18.91 -1.62 15.02
C SER A 202 -18.54 -1.89 16.49
N ASN A 203 -19.49 -1.69 17.42
CA ASN A 203 -19.28 -1.96 18.85
C ASN A 203 -18.90 -3.42 19.17
N ILE A 204 -19.28 -4.36 18.31
CA ILE A 204 -19.01 -5.80 18.48
C ILE A 204 -17.94 -6.32 17.52
N HIS A 205 -17.59 -5.54 16.49
CA HIS A 205 -16.55 -5.85 15.51
C HIS A 205 -15.59 -4.66 15.40
N PRO A 206 -14.60 -4.55 16.31
CA PRO A 206 -13.55 -3.55 16.20
C PRO A 206 -12.62 -3.89 15.03
N GLU A 207 -11.59 -3.07 14.85
CA GLU A 207 -10.55 -3.28 13.83
C GLU A 207 -9.88 -4.65 13.98
N ALA A 208 -9.60 -5.31 12.85
CA ALA A 208 -8.83 -6.54 12.86
C ALA A 208 -7.33 -6.22 13.08
N VAL A 209 -6.73 -6.76 14.14
CA VAL A 209 -5.31 -6.58 14.44
C VAL A 209 -4.48 -7.60 13.65
N LEU A 210 -3.74 -7.11 12.65
CA LEU A 210 -3.00 -7.95 11.70
C LEU A 210 -1.61 -8.35 12.23
N GLY A 211 -1.03 -7.55 13.11
CA GLY A 211 0.23 -7.88 13.79
C GLY A 211 1.11 -6.67 14.04
N LYS A 212 2.16 -6.89 14.83
CA LYS A 212 3.11 -5.85 15.19
C LYS A 212 4.03 -5.47 14.03
N ILE A 213 4.37 -4.19 13.97
CA ILE A 213 5.35 -3.61 13.07
C ILE A 213 6.36 -2.75 13.83
N GLU A 214 7.49 -2.48 13.17
CA GLU A 214 8.64 -1.76 13.70
C GLU A 214 9.06 -0.71 12.68
N ALA A 215 9.57 0.42 13.16
CA ALA A 215 10.16 1.45 12.30
C ALA A 215 11.32 0.87 11.48
N ASN A 216 11.42 1.32 10.24
CA ASN A 216 12.50 1.03 9.30
C ASN A 216 12.72 -0.47 9.03
N ARG A 217 11.66 -1.28 9.20
CA ARG A 217 11.67 -2.70 8.87
C ARG A 217 10.67 -3.00 7.73
N PRO A 218 11.07 -3.71 6.68
CA PRO A 218 10.17 -4.01 5.56
C PRO A 218 9.16 -5.10 5.92
N TYR A 219 7.92 -4.92 5.46
CA TYR A 219 6.82 -5.85 5.63
C TYR A 219 6.14 -6.17 4.30
N HIS A 220 5.80 -7.45 4.12
CA HIS A 220 4.85 -7.91 3.13
C HIS A 220 3.57 -8.31 3.85
N LEU A 221 2.47 -7.66 3.47
CA LEU A 221 1.14 -7.96 3.98
C LEU A 221 0.28 -8.47 2.83
N ILE A 222 -0.39 -9.59 3.06
CA ILE A 222 -1.56 -10.00 2.29
C ILE A 222 -2.72 -10.15 3.26
N VAL A 223 -3.88 -9.59 2.92
CA VAL A 223 -5.14 -9.82 3.65
C VAL A 223 -6.21 -10.23 2.65
N SER A 224 -7.00 -11.24 3.02
CA SER A 224 -8.00 -11.89 2.17
C SER A 224 -9.28 -12.11 2.96
N PHE A 225 -10.39 -11.71 2.38
CA PHE A 225 -11.73 -11.90 2.92
C PHE A 225 -12.55 -12.81 2.03
N GLN A 226 -13.24 -13.74 2.68
CA GLN A 226 -14.42 -14.41 2.17
C GLN A 226 -15.49 -14.39 3.28
N PRO A 227 -16.78 -14.62 2.98
CA PRO A 227 -17.85 -14.45 3.96
C PRO A 227 -17.60 -15.29 5.21
N GLY A 228 -17.59 -14.62 6.38
CA GLY A 228 -17.33 -15.25 7.67
C GLY A 228 -15.86 -15.31 8.06
N THR A 229 -14.90 -15.02 7.19
CA THR A 229 -13.47 -15.24 7.47
C THR A 229 -12.57 -14.18 6.85
N LEU A 230 -11.79 -13.52 7.70
CA LEU A 230 -10.68 -12.63 7.31
C LEU A 230 -9.36 -13.28 7.65
N VAL A 231 -8.44 -13.37 6.68
CA VAL A 231 -7.18 -14.10 6.82
C VAL A 231 -6.07 -13.27 6.25
N TRP A 232 -4.95 -13.23 6.95
CA TRP A 232 -3.81 -12.44 6.52
C TRP A 232 -2.49 -13.15 6.74
N ARG A 233 -1.49 -12.72 6.01
CA ARG A 233 -0.10 -13.11 6.19
C ARG A 233 0.77 -11.86 6.27
N LEU A 234 1.45 -11.70 7.39
CA LEU A 234 2.43 -10.63 7.62
C LEU A 234 3.83 -11.25 7.72
N ASN A 235 4.71 -10.97 6.76
CA ASN A 235 6.07 -11.53 6.70
C ASN A 235 6.11 -13.06 6.94
N GLY A 236 5.20 -13.79 6.32
CA GLY A 236 5.13 -15.25 6.48
C GLY A 236 4.34 -15.74 7.70
N LYS A 237 3.98 -14.89 8.67
CA LYS A 237 3.10 -15.28 9.79
C LYS A 237 1.64 -15.19 9.38
N LEU A 238 0.92 -16.32 9.45
CA LEU A 238 -0.51 -16.41 9.17
C LEU A 238 -1.33 -15.97 10.40
N GLY A 239 -2.40 -15.22 10.17
CA GLY A 239 -3.43 -14.91 11.15
C GLY A 239 -4.82 -15.02 10.53
N GLN A 240 -5.85 -15.15 11.37
CA GLN A 240 -7.24 -15.23 10.93
C GLN A 240 -8.17 -14.67 12.00
N ALA A 241 -9.35 -14.23 11.58
CA ALA A 241 -10.45 -13.81 12.43
C ALA A 241 -11.80 -14.12 11.77
N ASP A 242 -12.82 -14.33 12.59
CA ASP A 242 -14.20 -14.37 12.11
C ASP A 242 -14.62 -12.96 11.73
N TRP A 243 -15.12 -12.80 10.50
CA TRP A 243 -15.55 -11.50 9.98
C TRP A 243 -16.90 -11.65 9.28
N PRO A 244 -18.01 -11.25 9.92
CA PRO A 244 -19.35 -11.57 9.44
C PRO A 244 -19.80 -10.64 8.31
N GLY A 245 -20.86 -11.08 7.61
CA GLY A 245 -21.46 -10.35 6.51
C GLY A 245 -20.80 -10.63 5.17
N ASP A 246 -21.19 -9.83 4.19
CA ASP A 246 -20.78 -9.93 2.79
C ASP A 246 -20.40 -8.53 2.24
N LEU A 247 -19.82 -8.50 1.05
CA LEU A 247 -19.33 -7.29 0.39
C LEU A 247 -20.38 -6.64 -0.54
N THR A 248 -21.65 -7.07 -0.51
CA THR A 248 -22.67 -6.57 -1.46
C THR A 248 -23.00 -5.08 -1.27
N ASN A 249 -22.58 -4.49 -0.15
CA ASN A 249 -22.71 -3.06 0.15
C ASN A 249 -21.46 -2.22 -0.18
N TRP A 250 -20.48 -2.80 -0.90
CA TRP A 250 -19.34 -2.05 -1.42
C TRP A 250 -19.76 -1.14 -2.57
N GLU A 251 -19.12 0.01 -2.67
CA GLU A 251 -19.47 1.07 -3.62
C GLU A 251 -18.23 1.79 -4.10
N ASN A 252 -18.33 2.56 -5.19
CA ASN A 252 -17.15 3.28 -5.69
C ASN A 252 -16.71 4.39 -4.72
N MET A 253 -15.43 4.36 -4.34
CA MET A 253 -14.82 5.32 -3.40
C MET A 253 -13.38 5.65 -3.83
N TYR A 254 -12.73 6.57 -3.12
CA TYR A 254 -11.38 7.02 -3.45
C TYR A 254 -10.32 6.04 -2.93
N LEU A 255 -9.48 5.55 -3.85
CA LEU A 255 -8.25 4.85 -3.51
C LEU A 255 -7.14 5.85 -3.14
N GLN A 256 -6.59 5.71 -1.94
CA GLN A 256 -5.49 6.54 -1.45
C GLN A 256 -4.44 5.71 -0.69
N VAL A 257 -3.21 6.23 -0.69
CA VAL A 257 -2.05 5.67 0.03
C VAL A 257 -1.44 6.77 0.88
N GLY A 258 -1.25 6.53 2.18
CA GLY A 258 -0.56 7.47 3.08
C GLY A 258 -1.43 8.48 3.82
N ASP A 259 -2.72 8.63 3.48
CA ASP A 259 -3.68 9.46 4.23
C ASP A 259 -5.14 9.07 3.86
N GLU A 260 -6.11 9.88 4.29
CA GLU A 260 -7.53 9.77 3.93
C GLU A 260 -8.08 11.12 3.48
N ARG A 261 -8.98 11.08 2.50
CA ARG A 261 -9.61 12.27 1.93
C ARG A 261 -10.30 13.08 3.03
N ASP A 262 -10.06 14.39 3.04
CA ASP A 262 -10.71 15.32 3.97
C ASP A 262 -10.48 14.98 5.46
N ALA A 263 -9.44 14.20 5.77
CA ALA A 263 -9.04 13.81 7.12
C ALA A 263 -7.51 13.95 7.29
N ASP A 264 -7.05 14.15 8.53
CA ASP A 264 -5.63 14.22 8.86
C ASP A 264 -5.19 12.93 9.56
N ARG A 265 -5.09 11.84 8.79
CA ARG A 265 -4.75 10.49 9.28
C ARG A 265 -3.47 9.97 8.62
N LYS A 266 -2.52 10.89 8.44
CA LYS A 266 -1.24 10.69 7.75
C LYS A 266 -0.46 9.50 8.28
N TRP A 267 -0.05 8.64 7.38
CA TRP A 267 0.91 7.58 7.64
C TRP A 267 2.30 7.98 7.17
N LEU A 268 3.32 7.61 7.96
CA LEU A 268 4.71 7.94 7.70
C LEU A 268 5.46 6.67 7.32
N GLY A 269 5.85 6.57 6.05
CA GLY A 269 6.55 5.40 5.55
C GLY A 269 6.54 5.30 4.03
N GLU A 270 6.85 4.11 3.53
CA GLU A 270 6.93 3.82 2.11
C GLU A 270 6.04 2.65 1.72
N VAL A 271 5.47 2.69 0.51
CA VAL A 271 4.64 1.61 -0.03
C VAL A 271 5.05 1.29 -1.47
N ARG A 272 5.02 0.01 -1.82
CA ARG A 272 5.08 -0.46 -3.21
C ARG A 272 4.37 -1.80 -3.42
N ASN A 273 4.31 -2.25 -4.67
CA ASN A 273 3.71 -3.54 -5.03
C ASN A 273 2.29 -3.74 -4.48
N ILE A 274 1.45 -2.71 -4.61
CA ILE A 274 0.03 -2.74 -4.24
C ILE A 274 -0.73 -3.56 -5.28
N ARG A 275 -1.47 -4.56 -4.82
CA ARG A 275 -2.37 -5.36 -5.65
C ARG A 275 -3.69 -5.57 -4.94
N LEU A 276 -4.78 -5.42 -5.70
CA LEU A 276 -6.12 -5.76 -5.23
C LEU A 276 -6.65 -6.91 -6.08
N TYR A 277 -7.39 -7.81 -5.44
CA TYR A 277 -7.92 -9.02 -6.03
C TYR A 277 -9.43 -9.05 -5.86
N ALA A 278 -10.11 -9.53 -6.89
CA ALA A 278 -11.55 -9.81 -6.85
C ALA A 278 -11.88 -11.15 -6.17
N TYR A 279 -10.92 -11.76 -5.48
CA TYR A 279 -11.07 -13.07 -4.83
C TYR A 279 -10.18 -13.20 -3.60
N ALA A 280 -10.50 -14.18 -2.75
CA ALA A 280 -9.75 -14.47 -1.54
C ALA A 280 -8.55 -15.37 -1.86
N LEU A 281 -7.33 -14.92 -1.58
CA LEU A 281 -6.14 -15.75 -1.70
C LEU A 281 -6.09 -16.79 -0.57
N SER A 282 -5.84 -18.05 -0.93
CA SER A 282 -5.69 -19.13 0.03
C SER A 282 -4.42 -18.94 0.88
N ALA A 283 -4.38 -19.53 2.09
CA ALA A 283 -3.18 -19.46 2.93
C ALA A 283 -1.91 -20.00 2.22
N LYS A 284 -2.08 -20.93 1.28
CA LYS A 284 -1.02 -21.52 0.46
C LYS A 284 -0.58 -20.55 -0.65
N GLU A 285 -1.50 -19.88 -1.32
CA GLU A 285 -1.20 -18.82 -2.29
C GLU A 285 -0.47 -17.66 -1.61
N GLN A 286 -0.96 -17.20 -0.45
CA GLN A 286 -0.29 -16.18 0.35
C GLN A 286 1.14 -16.57 0.71
N LYS A 287 1.37 -17.85 1.09
CA LYS A 287 2.73 -18.37 1.37
C LYS A 287 3.61 -18.30 0.12
N LYS A 288 3.10 -18.70 -1.05
CA LYS A 288 3.82 -18.66 -2.32
C LYS A 288 4.18 -17.22 -2.72
N ARG A 289 3.23 -16.28 -2.59
CA ARG A 289 3.48 -14.87 -2.89
C ARG A 289 4.51 -14.26 -1.94
N TYR A 290 4.45 -14.56 -0.65
CA TYR A 290 5.48 -14.13 0.31
C TYR A 290 6.87 -14.66 -0.05
N ALA A 291 6.99 -15.95 -0.38
CA ALA A 291 8.27 -16.53 -0.81
C ALA A 291 8.85 -15.81 -2.05
N GLN A 292 7.98 -15.38 -2.99
CA GLN A 292 8.39 -14.59 -4.16
C GLN A 292 8.74 -13.13 -3.82
N ALA A 293 8.11 -12.56 -2.79
CA ALA A 293 8.37 -11.20 -2.34
C ALA A 293 9.63 -11.05 -1.49
N GLN A 294 10.06 -12.12 -0.82
CA GLN A 294 11.17 -12.08 0.14
C GLN A 294 12.47 -11.49 -0.43
N LYS A 295 12.82 -11.82 -1.68
CA LYS A 295 14.00 -11.24 -2.34
C LYS A 295 13.85 -9.73 -2.53
N ARG A 296 12.67 -9.28 -2.94
CA ARG A 296 12.37 -7.87 -3.19
C ARG A 296 12.31 -7.09 -1.88
N LEU A 297 11.79 -7.63 -0.79
CA LEU A 297 11.69 -6.93 0.50
C LEU A 297 13.03 -6.38 1.00
N ASN A 298 14.15 -7.01 0.65
CA ASN A 298 15.48 -6.50 1.00
C ASN A 298 15.80 -5.15 0.33
N GLU A 299 15.19 -4.84 -0.81
CA GLU A 299 15.33 -3.55 -1.51
C GLU A 299 14.57 -2.41 -0.83
N LEU A 300 13.69 -2.72 0.13
CA LEU A 300 13.01 -1.73 0.97
C LEU A 300 13.79 -1.41 2.24
N ILE A 301 14.88 -2.12 2.53
CA ILE A 301 15.72 -1.78 3.68
C ILE A 301 16.37 -0.43 3.37
N PRO A 302 16.14 0.60 4.19
CA PRO A 302 16.72 1.91 3.94
C PRO A 302 18.24 1.82 4.05
N GLU A 303 18.93 2.47 3.12
CA GLU A 303 20.37 2.67 3.23
C GLU A 303 20.68 3.52 4.47
N LYS A 304 21.85 3.29 5.07
CA LYS A 304 22.28 4.14 6.19
C LYS A 304 22.85 5.44 5.64
N PRO A 305 22.27 6.61 5.97
CA PRO A 305 22.83 7.88 5.54
C PRO A 305 24.19 8.12 6.20
N VAL A 306 25.02 8.97 5.57
CA VAL A 306 26.14 9.60 6.24
C VAL A 306 25.62 10.83 6.96
N ARG A 307 25.79 10.90 8.28
CA ARG A 307 25.40 12.08 9.07
C ARG A 307 26.58 13.00 9.25
N VAL A 308 26.39 14.28 8.93
CA VAL A 308 27.44 15.31 9.01
C VAL A 308 26.90 16.58 9.65
N LYS A 309 27.78 17.38 10.24
CA LYS A 309 27.57 18.83 10.34
C LYS A 309 28.24 19.51 9.18
N ALA A 310 27.53 20.44 8.55
CA ALA A 310 28.07 21.18 7.43
C ALA A 310 27.55 22.61 7.43
N ARG A 311 28.43 23.54 7.05
CA ARG A 311 28.12 24.95 6.87
C ARG A 311 27.68 25.22 5.44
N LEU A 312 26.54 25.88 5.26
CA LEU A 312 26.08 26.30 3.94
C LEU A 312 26.99 27.40 3.39
N VAL A 313 27.56 27.20 2.21
CA VAL A 313 28.47 28.15 1.54
C VAL A 313 27.73 28.94 0.47
N GLU A 314 26.90 28.27 -0.32
CA GLU A 314 26.18 28.86 -1.44
C GLU A 314 24.87 28.08 -1.67
N GLU A 315 23.81 28.76 -2.12
CA GLU A 315 22.53 28.16 -2.47
C GLU A 315 22.10 28.64 -3.85
N SER A 316 21.66 27.72 -4.70
CA SER A 316 20.98 28.07 -5.95
C SER A 316 19.67 28.78 -5.64
N VAL A 317 19.39 29.89 -6.32
CA VAL A 317 18.20 30.73 -6.08
C VAL A 317 16.92 29.92 -6.37
N PRO A 318 16.15 29.51 -5.35
CA PRO A 318 14.92 28.75 -5.59
C PRO A 318 13.85 29.65 -6.22
N PRO A 319 12.93 29.11 -7.05
CA PRO A 319 11.84 29.88 -7.61
C PRO A 319 10.82 30.22 -6.52
N THR A 320 10.02 31.26 -6.72
CA THR A 320 8.82 31.48 -5.88
C THR A 320 7.74 30.45 -6.22
N ILE A 321 6.75 30.30 -5.32
CA ILE A 321 5.62 29.40 -5.53
C ILE A 321 4.84 29.81 -6.79
N GLU A 322 4.65 31.11 -6.99
CA GLU A 322 3.95 31.69 -8.14
C GLU A 322 4.68 31.35 -9.44
N GLN A 323 6.00 31.60 -9.50
CA GLN A 323 6.84 31.30 -10.67
C GLN A 323 6.82 29.82 -11.03
N LEU A 324 6.86 28.94 -10.03
CA LEU A 324 6.84 27.50 -10.22
C LEU A 324 5.48 27.04 -10.77
N ASN A 325 4.39 27.54 -10.18
CA ASN A 325 3.03 27.17 -10.54
C ASN A 325 2.63 27.71 -11.93
N GLU A 326 3.08 28.92 -12.32
CA GLU A 326 2.89 29.48 -13.66
C GLU A 326 3.54 28.61 -14.75
N GLN A 327 4.63 27.91 -14.42
CA GLN A 327 5.29 26.95 -15.31
C GLN A 327 4.64 25.56 -15.30
N GLY A 328 3.56 25.37 -14.52
CA GLY A 328 2.85 24.10 -14.39
C GLY A 328 3.52 23.09 -13.45
N TYR A 329 4.58 23.47 -12.75
CA TYR A 329 5.25 22.62 -11.76
C TYR A 329 4.65 22.83 -10.37
N LYS A 330 4.68 21.77 -9.55
CA LYS A 330 4.26 21.82 -8.14
C LYS A 330 5.37 21.48 -7.16
N ARG A 331 6.54 21.10 -7.66
CA ARG A 331 7.65 20.57 -6.88
C ARG A 331 8.97 20.99 -7.51
N CYS A 332 9.96 21.23 -6.66
CA CYS A 332 11.26 21.74 -7.06
C CYS A 332 12.32 21.24 -6.09
N LEU A 333 13.39 20.68 -6.65
CA LEU A 333 14.66 20.49 -5.95
C LEU A 333 15.54 21.74 -6.12
N THR A 334 16.39 22.00 -5.14
CA THR A 334 17.49 22.96 -5.25
C THR A 334 18.81 22.26 -4.97
N THR A 335 19.89 22.84 -5.47
CA THR A 335 21.26 22.46 -5.14
C THR A 335 21.91 23.48 -4.22
N ARG A 336 22.60 22.99 -3.19
CA ARG A 336 23.31 23.79 -2.19
C ARG A 336 24.74 23.31 -2.03
N HIS A 337 25.69 24.23 -1.99
CA HIS A 337 27.09 23.92 -1.68
C HIS A 337 27.30 23.99 -0.17
N PHE A 338 27.71 22.88 0.41
CA PHE A 338 28.05 22.76 1.82
C PHE A 338 29.53 22.45 2.01
N ARG A 339 30.11 23.02 3.08
CA ARG A 339 31.40 22.61 3.62
C ARG A 339 31.20 21.81 4.90
N ILE A 340 31.58 20.54 4.87
CA ILE A 340 31.55 19.63 6.01
C ILE A 340 32.52 20.12 7.09
N THR A 341 32.01 20.27 8.30
CA THR A 341 32.77 20.66 9.49
C THR A 341 33.03 19.46 10.39
N GLU A 342 32.11 18.49 10.43
CA GLU A 342 32.22 17.28 11.25
C GLU A 342 31.48 16.10 10.58
N VAL A 343 32.05 14.89 10.62
CA VAL A 343 31.34 13.66 10.27
C VAL A 343 30.85 13.01 11.56
N LEU A 344 29.53 12.93 11.74
CA LEU A 344 28.88 12.41 12.94
C LEU A 344 28.72 10.89 12.90
N GLU A 345 28.33 10.35 11.75
CA GLU A 345 28.07 8.91 11.57
C GLU A 345 28.27 8.51 10.10
N GLY A 346 28.72 7.28 9.86
CA GLY A 346 28.85 6.70 8.53
C GLY A 346 30.27 6.75 7.96
N LYS A 347 30.37 6.55 6.64
CA LYS A 347 31.66 6.52 5.92
C LYS A 347 32.25 7.93 5.78
N THR A 348 33.57 8.02 5.75
CA THR A 348 34.27 9.26 5.38
C THR A 348 33.91 9.65 3.96
N LEU A 349 33.65 10.95 3.75
CA LEU A 349 33.31 11.51 2.45
C LEU A 349 34.60 11.90 1.69
N PRO A 350 34.63 11.79 0.34
CA PRO A 350 35.83 12.01 -0.46
C PRO A 350 36.26 13.48 -0.56
N SER A 351 35.40 14.42 -0.15
CA SER A 351 35.64 15.86 -0.18
C SER A 351 35.03 16.50 1.06
N GLN A 352 35.62 17.61 1.51
CA GLN A 352 35.02 18.48 2.53
C GLN A 352 33.95 19.41 1.93
N ASP A 353 34.05 19.73 0.65
CA ASP A 353 33.06 20.52 -0.07
C ASP A 353 32.18 19.58 -0.90
N ILE A 354 30.86 19.72 -0.74
CA ILE A 354 29.87 18.84 -1.36
C ILE A 354 28.70 19.66 -1.91
N VAL A 355 28.02 19.14 -2.93
CA VAL A 355 26.71 19.64 -3.36
C VAL A 355 25.64 18.76 -2.75
N VAL A 356 24.60 19.37 -2.18
CA VAL A 356 23.44 18.68 -1.64
C VAL A 356 22.21 19.08 -2.44
N LYS A 357 21.55 18.09 -3.06
CA LYS A 357 20.20 18.19 -3.63
C LYS A 357 19.18 18.04 -2.51
N GLU A 358 18.25 18.99 -2.40
CA GLU A 358 17.18 18.96 -1.40
C GLU A 358 15.88 19.49 -1.99
N TRP A 359 14.74 19.01 -1.49
CA TRP A 359 13.44 19.61 -1.80
C TRP A 359 13.38 21.03 -1.23
N CYS A 360 13.12 22.03 -2.08
CA CYS A 360 12.84 23.41 -1.64
C CYS A 360 11.35 23.75 -1.76
N ILE A 361 10.62 23.07 -2.66
CA ILE A 361 9.15 23.16 -2.77
C ILE A 361 8.60 21.77 -3.06
N LEU A 362 7.56 21.34 -2.33
CA LEU A 362 6.84 20.10 -2.59
C LEU A 362 5.33 20.30 -2.45
N ASP A 363 4.59 20.03 -3.53
CA ASP A 363 3.17 20.36 -3.67
C ASP A 363 2.84 21.81 -3.29
N LEU A 364 3.67 22.75 -3.80
CA LEU A 364 3.61 24.18 -3.51
C LEU A 364 3.83 24.55 -2.03
N ILE A 365 4.32 23.60 -1.20
CA ILE A 365 4.73 23.86 0.19
C ILE A 365 6.23 24.18 0.18
N PRO A 366 6.66 25.35 0.67
CA PRO A 366 8.08 25.69 0.78
C PRO A 366 8.74 24.87 1.90
N LEU A 367 9.91 24.32 1.60
CA LEU A 367 10.66 23.40 2.47
C LEU A 367 12.11 23.85 2.63
N ASN A 368 12.72 23.40 3.72
CA ASN A 368 14.17 23.41 3.93
C ASN A 368 14.79 24.80 3.68
N ARG A 369 14.21 25.86 4.23
CA ARG A 369 14.81 27.20 4.17
C ARG A 369 16.12 27.18 4.96
N ARG A 370 17.20 27.60 4.30
CA ARG A 370 18.53 27.70 4.91
C ARG A 370 19.08 29.11 4.75
N GLU A 371 20.16 29.39 5.47
CA GLU A 371 20.85 30.68 5.47
C GLU A 371 22.35 30.43 5.28
N VAL A 372 22.94 31.13 4.31
CA VAL A 372 24.36 31.02 4.01
C VAL A 372 25.18 31.40 5.24
N GLY A 373 26.23 30.62 5.51
CA GLY A 373 27.11 30.77 6.67
C GLY A 373 26.66 30.03 7.92
N LYS A 374 25.40 29.53 7.98
CA LYS A 374 24.93 28.71 9.11
C LYS A 374 25.29 27.23 8.94
N GLU A 375 25.40 26.56 10.07
CA GLU A 375 25.70 25.12 10.17
C GLU A 375 24.42 24.31 10.40
N TYR A 376 24.38 23.13 9.79
CA TYR A 376 23.24 22.22 9.82
C TYR A 376 23.71 20.77 9.99
N GLU A 377 22.91 19.97 10.72
CA GLU A 377 23.04 18.52 10.68
C GLU A 377 22.30 17.97 9.46
N LEU A 378 22.98 17.18 8.64
CA LEU A 378 22.44 16.61 7.41
C LEU A 378 22.55 15.09 7.42
N SER A 379 21.55 14.42 6.86
CA SER A 379 21.58 12.98 6.56
C SER A 379 21.69 12.80 5.05
N LEU A 380 22.86 12.35 4.61
CA LEU A 380 23.24 12.35 3.20
C LEU A 380 23.22 10.95 2.59
N TYR A 381 22.59 10.86 1.43
CA TYR A 381 22.62 9.72 0.53
C TYR A 381 23.39 10.08 -0.74
N ASP A 382 24.02 9.11 -1.39
CA ASP A 382 24.70 9.37 -2.66
C ASP A 382 23.66 9.67 -3.74
N ALA A 383 23.74 10.83 -4.40
CA ALA A 383 22.72 11.22 -5.36
C ALA A 383 22.64 10.26 -6.57
N ARG A 384 23.71 9.52 -6.87
CA ARG A 384 23.76 8.54 -7.97
C ARG A 384 22.85 7.34 -7.75
N ASP A 385 22.51 7.07 -6.49
CA ASP A 385 21.60 5.98 -6.10
C ASP A 385 20.12 6.42 -6.14
N HIS A 386 19.85 7.69 -6.43
CA HIS A 386 18.53 8.33 -6.45
C HIS A 386 18.11 8.80 -7.86
N LYS A 387 18.11 7.86 -8.82
CA LYS A 387 17.77 8.13 -10.25
C LYS A 387 16.32 8.53 -10.50
N GLU A 388 15.46 8.50 -9.49
CA GLU A 388 14.12 9.10 -9.55
C GLU A 388 14.17 10.63 -9.61
N LEU A 389 15.23 11.25 -9.08
CA LEU A 389 15.37 12.70 -9.01
C LEU A 389 15.75 13.32 -10.37
N ASP A 390 16.28 12.54 -11.31
CA ASP A 390 16.70 13.02 -12.63
C ASP A 390 15.55 13.62 -13.46
N ASN A 391 14.31 13.22 -13.16
CA ASN A 391 13.10 13.72 -13.81
C ASN A 391 12.43 14.87 -13.05
N GLU A 392 12.96 15.26 -11.89
CA GLU A 392 12.40 16.32 -11.06
C GLU A 392 12.96 17.68 -11.46
N TYR A 393 12.10 18.69 -11.52
CA TYR A 393 12.52 20.05 -11.78
C TYR A 393 13.52 20.48 -10.69
N THR A 394 14.76 20.76 -11.11
CA THR A 394 15.88 21.07 -10.22
C THR A 394 16.49 22.39 -10.62
N VAL A 395 16.66 23.30 -9.67
CA VAL A 395 17.44 24.52 -9.90
C VAL A 395 18.90 24.28 -9.57
N GLU A 396 19.74 24.55 -10.56
CA GLU A 396 21.19 24.41 -10.50
C GLU A 396 21.84 25.73 -10.94
N GLY A 397 22.37 26.47 -9.96
CA GLY A 397 22.94 27.80 -10.16
C GLY A 397 24.15 28.08 -9.27
N LEU A 398 24.83 27.02 -8.80
CA LEU A 398 26.02 27.13 -7.95
C LEU A 398 27.26 27.54 -8.78
N SER A 399 28.16 28.30 -8.16
CA SER A 399 29.44 28.68 -8.77
C SER A 399 30.42 27.52 -8.94
N GLN A 400 30.30 26.48 -8.10
CA GLN A 400 31.11 25.25 -8.17
C GLN A 400 30.30 24.09 -8.76
N PHE A 401 30.85 23.48 -9.81
CA PHE A 401 30.15 22.44 -10.60
C PHE A 401 30.83 21.06 -10.56
N ASP A 402 32.04 20.93 -10.00
CA ASP A 402 32.79 19.66 -9.94
C ASP A 402 32.97 19.17 -8.49
N LEU A 403 31.85 19.05 -7.78
CA LEU A 403 31.81 18.55 -6.40
C LEU A 403 30.96 17.28 -6.31
N PRO A 404 31.30 16.34 -5.40
CA PRO A 404 30.45 15.18 -5.14
C PRO A 404 29.03 15.59 -4.72
N VAL A 405 28.03 14.98 -5.35
CA VAL A 405 26.61 15.31 -5.15
C VAL A 405 25.94 14.30 -4.24
N TYR A 406 25.26 14.80 -3.22
CA TYR A 406 24.47 14.04 -2.26
C TYR A 406 23.02 14.49 -2.28
N TYR A 407 22.14 13.65 -1.75
CA TYR A 407 20.72 13.93 -1.58
C TYR A 407 20.36 13.92 -0.09
N SER A 408 19.56 14.89 0.35
CA SER A 408 18.94 14.92 1.68
C SER A 408 17.44 14.62 1.57
N THR A 409 16.96 13.68 2.38
CA THR A 409 15.54 13.33 2.46
C THR A 409 14.76 14.17 3.48
N GLU A 410 15.40 15.18 4.08
CA GLU A 410 14.80 16.07 5.06
C GLU A 410 13.64 16.86 4.42
N LEU A 411 12.52 16.96 5.12
CA LEU A 411 11.40 17.83 4.76
C LEU A 411 11.03 18.67 5.97
N SER A 412 11.56 19.89 6.03
CA SER A 412 11.30 20.87 7.09
C SER A 412 10.45 22.02 6.53
N PRO A 413 9.10 22.00 6.72
CA PRO A 413 8.23 23.07 6.23
C PRO A 413 8.60 24.43 6.79
N VAL A 414 8.61 25.44 5.92
CA VAL A 414 8.81 26.83 6.33
C VAL A 414 7.52 27.32 6.98
N ARG A 415 7.62 27.70 8.27
CA ARG A 415 6.51 28.27 9.04
C ARG A 415 6.32 29.75 8.77
#